data_AF-A0A8J6C1S8-F1
#
_entry.id   AF-A0A8J6C1S8-F1
#
_cell.length_a   1.000
_cell.length_b   1.000
_cell.length_c   1.000
_cell.angle_alpha   90.00
_cell.angle_beta   90.00
_cell.angle_gamma   90.00
#
_symmetry.space_group_name_H-M   'P 1'
#
loop_
_entity.id
_entity.type
_entity.pdbx_description
1 polymer ?
#
loop_
_entity_poly.entity_id
_entity_poly.type
_entity_poly.pdbx_seq_one_letter_code
_entity_poly.pdbx_strand_id
1 'polypeptide(L)'
;MAAPRAGAALRAALVGAAVALALMVVRWAHAALREPADDEALPAGRPLRLAIAAHLWLSPCVALPANGACALHMPSATTPRPPLDRRLPSGLCGLVKWCSDASALARELPARLERLAASAPPRERARLHLPWSAHVVISTNLPAATVRAECPQDNIVFVALGEELVRLARTFSHTAFDREAALRHFQREHRGRLNELGYALGGPARAEYDAGMLLKWAFVGLTQYDLVLHTDLDVDLGLAGATDAQARVWATELPPLLESRERLIASLDGSGLINGGALLIRPSQRLYADGLALLRTNSFSPKLGFNASGRPAAIVPLGLQRAADPLNRSRSMRDSYALRADDWTFVGAAADQGLFPLVFAVRHRALRLARRADFTVHHFIGRKKPWSKRASCPAYWAGLGLIERAPAHDRVGGAPEYTLVPTERAPGPFGSACWPYLRRRAADALAALRSAERREYAAACHGKPQALL
;
A
#
# COMPACT_ATOMS: atom_id res chain seq x y z
N MET A 1 7.80 77.16 19.12
CA MET A 1 7.62 76.35 17.90
C MET A 1 8.67 75.24 17.88
N ALA A 2 8.38 74.06 18.44
CA ALA A 2 9.22 72.89 18.28
C ALA A 2 8.36 71.64 18.50
N ALA A 3 8.09 70.88 17.44
CA ALA A 3 8.07 69.42 17.43
C ALA A 3 7.56 68.84 16.08
N PRO A 4 8.43 68.72 15.05
CA PRO A 4 8.22 67.75 13.97
C PRO A 4 9.08 66.47 14.15
N ARG A 5 9.97 66.42 15.13
CA ARG A 5 10.98 65.33 15.25
C ARG A 5 10.44 64.01 15.79
N ALA A 6 9.35 64.02 16.56
CA ALA A 6 8.79 62.78 17.14
C ALA A 6 8.20 61.84 16.08
N GLY A 7 7.65 62.37 14.98
CA GLY A 7 7.04 61.56 13.92
C GLY A 7 8.04 60.76 13.08
N ALA A 8 9.23 61.31 12.85
CA ALA A 8 10.27 60.64 12.06
C ALA A 8 10.86 59.44 12.83
N ALA A 9 11.12 59.62 14.13
CA ALA A 9 11.62 58.55 14.99
C ALA A 9 10.63 57.38 15.11
N LEU A 10 9.34 57.67 15.27
CA LEU A 10 8.30 56.64 15.36
C LEU A 10 8.14 55.85 14.05
N ARG A 11 8.18 56.52 12.89
CA ARG A 11 8.12 55.84 11.58
C ARG A 11 9.33 54.94 11.35
N ALA A 12 10.53 55.39 11.71
CA ALA A 12 11.75 54.58 11.61
C ALA A 12 11.67 53.33 12.50
N ALA A 13 11.15 53.47 13.72
CA ALA A 13 10.96 52.34 14.64
C ALA A 13 9.94 51.31 14.10
N LEU A 14 8.81 51.76 13.53
CA LEU A 14 7.79 50.87 12.96
C LEU A 14 8.29 50.12 11.72
N VAL A 15 9.05 50.78 10.84
CA VAL A 15 9.68 50.13 9.68
C VAL A 15 10.72 49.11 10.15
N GLY A 16 11.54 49.44 11.15
CA GLY A 16 12.50 48.50 11.74
C GLY A 16 11.83 47.26 12.33
N ALA A 17 10.73 47.43 13.05
CA ALA A 17 9.94 46.31 13.61
C ALA A 17 9.31 45.44 12.52
N ALA A 18 8.75 46.03 11.47
CA ALA A 18 8.16 45.30 10.35
C ALA A 18 9.22 44.47 9.58
N VAL A 19 10.40 45.06 9.34
CA VAL A 19 11.52 44.35 8.70
C VAL A 19 12.05 43.23 9.58
N ALA A 20 12.20 43.46 10.89
CA ALA A 20 12.63 42.42 11.84
C ALA A 20 11.63 41.25 11.88
N LEU A 21 10.33 41.54 11.88
CA LEU A 21 9.28 40.53 11.81
C LEU A 21 9.32 39.74 10.50
N ALA A 22 9.47 40.43 9.36
CA ALA A 22 9.61 39.77 8.05
C ALA A 22 10.84 38.87 7.99
N LEU A 23 11.99 39.33 8.52
CA LEU A 23 13.22 38.53 8.60
C LEU A 23 13.08 37.35 9.56
N MET A 24 12.35 37.50 10.67
CA MET A 24 12.02 36.39 11.56
C MET A 24 11.12 35.36 10.87
N VAL A 25 10.09 35.79 10.13
CA VAL A 25 9.22 34.90 9.36
C VAL A 25 10.00 34.18 8.26
N VAL A 26 10.90 34.87 7.56
CA VAL A 26 11.79 34.26 6.55
C VAL A 26 12.78 33.30 7.20
N ARG A 27 13.40 33.64 8.33
CA ARG A 27 14.30 32.74 9.07
C ARG A 27 13.57 31.53 9.63
N TRP A 28 12.36 31.71 10.17
CA TRP A 28 11.52 30.63 10.65
C TRP A 28 11.04 29.75 9.50
N ALA A 29 10.61 30.31 8.38
CA ALA A 29 10.27 29.54 7.18
C ALA A 29 11.50 28.79 6.63
N HIS A 30 12.67 29.44 6.59
CA HIS A 30 13.92 28.81 6.15
C HIS A 30 14.44 27.76 7.14
N ALA A 31 14.24 27.93 8.44
CA ALA A 31 14.54 26.94 9.48
C ALA A 31 13.50 25.80 9.51
N ALA A 32 12.23 26.05 9.18
CA ALA A 32 11.21 25.02 9.00
C ALA A 32 11.45 24.21 7.71
N LEU A 33 12.09 24.83 6.71
CA LEU A 33 12.54 24.20 5.46
C LEU A 33 13.89 23.48 5.61
N ARG A 34 14.76 23.90 6.53
CA ARG A 34 15.92 23.13 6.96
C ARG A 34 15.45 22.10 7.98
N GLU A 35 15.06 20.93 7.51
CA GLU A 35 14.79 19.81 8.41
C GLU A 35 15.96 19.70 9.41
N PRO A 36 15.71 19.60 10.74
CA PRO A 36 16.75 19.10 11.62
C PRO A 36 17.25 17.80 11.01
N ALA A 37 18.56 17.67 10.90
CA ALA A 37 19.23 16.51 10.33
C ALA A 37 19.07 15.27 11.22
N ASP A 38 17.84 14.88 11.50
CA ASP A 38 17.51 13.52 11.93
C ASP A 38 17.79 12.52 10.77
N ASP A 39 18.07 13.03 9.57
CA ASP A 39 18.72 12.33 8.47
C ASP A 39 20.23 12.31 8.67
N GLU A 40 20.73 11.55 9.64
CA GLU A 40 22.09 11.06 9.50
C GLU A 40 22.12 10.24 8.21
N ALA A 41 22.91 10.72 7.23
CA ALA A 41 23.28 9.91 6.07
C ALA A 41 23.66 8.52 6.57
N LEU A 42 23.15 7.46 5.93
CA LEU A 42 23.40 6.08 6.34
C LEU A 42 24.89 5.93 6.67
N PRO A 43 25.26 5.60 7.93
CA PRO A 43 26.65 5.46 8.31
C PRO A 43 27.33 4.52 7.33
N ALA A 44 28.45 4.94 6.76
CA ALA A 44 29.16 4.16 5.76
C ALA A 44 29.41 2.73 6.29
N GLY A 45 28.98 1.72 5.53
CA GLY A 45 29.17 0.31 5.90
C GLY A 45 28.05 -0.31 6.75
N ARG A 46 27.02 0.43 7.17
CA ARG A 46 25.83 -0.14 7.81
C ARG A 46 24.98 -0.92 6.79
N PRO A 47 24.46 -2.12 7.13
CA PRO A 47 23.49 -2.79 6.29
C PRO A 47 22.19 -2.00 6.13
N LEU A 48 21.67 -1.98 4.92
CA LEU A 48 20.34 -1.49 4.63
C LEU A 48 19.30 -2.42 5.23
N ARG A 49 18.42 -1.87 6.05
CA ARG A 49 17.30 -2.58 6.69
C ARG A 49 16.02 -2.30 5.91
N LEU A 50 15.54 -3.30 5.18
CA LEU A 50 14.28 -3.27 4.45
C LEU A 50 13.19 -4.01 5.24
N ALA A 51 12.01 -3.41 5.36
CA ALA A 51 10.79 -4.11 5.77
C ALA A 51 9.90 -4.35 4.54
N ILE A 52 9.44 -5.58 4.35
CA ILE A 52 8.34 -5.91 3.43
C ILE A 52 7.09 -6.03 4.28
N ALA A 53 6.23 -5.02 4.20
CA ALA A 53 5.14 -4.81 5.14
C ALA A 53 3.76 -5.03 4.53
N ALA A 54 2.88 -5.69 5.26
CA ALA A 54 1.44 -5.65 4.99
C ALA A 54 0.66 -5.26 6.23
N HIS A 55 -0.50 -4.70 5.96
CA HIS A 55 -1.50 -4.45 6.98
C HIS A 55 -2.67 -5.42 6.82
N LEU A 56 -3.01 -6.11 7.90
CA LEU A 56 -4.16 -6.99 8.01
C LEU A 56 -5.14 -6.40 9.02
N TRP A 57 -6.26 -5.87 8.52
CA TRP A 57 -7.40 -5.52 9.35
C TRP A 57 -8.51 -6.51 9.12
N LEU A 58 -8.80 -7.35 10.11
CA LEU A 58 -10.05 -8.08 10.14
C LEU A 58 -11.07 -7.27 10.90
N SER A 59 -12.00 -6.64 10.19
CA SER A 59 -13.13 -5.98 10.82
C SER A 59 -13.93 -7.04 11.59
N PRO A 60 -14.24 -6.82 12.89
CA PRO A 60 -15.05 -7.75 13.67
C PRO A 60 -16.46 -7.95 13.07
N CYS A 61 -16.91 -7.03 12.21
CA CYS A 61 -18.19 -7.11 11.50
C CYS A 61 -18.23 -8.11 10.33
N VAL A 62 -17.09 -8.61 9.83
CA VAL A 62 -17.06 -9.49 8.63
C VAL A 62 -17.34 -10.96 8.98
N ALA A 63 -17.42 -11.30 10.28
CA ALA A 63 -17.58 -12.68 10.75
C ALA A 63 -19.03 -13.09 11.06
N LEU A 64 -20.07 -12.40 10.56
CA LEU A 64 -21.47 -12.72 10.84
C LEU A 64 -22.30 -13.07 9.58
N PRO A 65 -23.34 -13.92 9.71
CA PRO A 65 -24.17 -14.38 8.59
C PRO A 65 -24.92 -13.23 7.91
N ALA A 66 -25.45 -13.50 6.71
CA ALA A 66 -26.07 -12.55 5.76
C ALA A 66 -27.26 -11.70 6.30
N ASN A 67 -27.60 -11.83 7.58
CA ASN A 67 -28.72 -11.16 8.22
C ASN A 67 -28.23 -9.97 9.07
N GLY A 68 -27.61 -9.00 8.41
CA GLY A 68 -27.80 -7.55 8.65
C GLY A 68 -27.44 -6.88 9.98
N ALA A 69 -27.02 -7.56 11.05
CA ALA A 69 -26.70 -6.90 12.32
C ALA A 69 -25.24 -7.12 12.75
N CYS A 70 -24.43 -6.06 12.68
CA CYS A 70 -23.18 -5.97 13.46
C CYS A 70 -23.55 -5.86 14.94
N ALA A 71 -23.79 -6.96 15.63
CA ALA A 71 -23.80 -6.95 17.08
C ALA A 71 -22.34 -6.86 17.54
N LEU A 72 -21.92 -5.68 18.01
CA LEU A 72 -20.68 -5.46 18.76
C LEU A 72 -20.75 -6.21 20.10
N HIS A 73 -20.80 -7.53 20.08
CA HIS A 73 -20.49 -8.34 21.26
C HIS A 73 -19.07 -8.86 21.10
N MET A 74 -18.11 -8.12 21.67
CA MET A 74 -16.85 -8.71 22.11
C MET A 74 -17.24 -9.80 23.13
N PRO A 75 -17.03 -11.09 22.85
CA PRO A 75 -17.42 -12.13 23.78
C PRO A 75 -16.64 -11.93 25.09
N SER A 76 -17.35 -11.99 26.21
CA SER A 76 -16.73 -12.21 27.52
C SER A 76 -15.74 -13.38 27.41
N ALA A 77 -14.57 -13.27 28.07
CA ALA A 77 -13.50 -14.28 28.08
C ALA A 77 -13.96 -15.70 28.48
N THR A 78 -15.20 -15.85 28.96
CA THR A 78 -15.79 -17.08 29.48
C THR A 78 -16.74 -17.81 28.51
N THR A 79 -17.04 -17.29 27.32
CA THR A 79 -17.93 -18.00 26.38
C THR A 79 -17.11 -18.86 25.41
N PRO A 80 -17.36 -20.19 25.32
CA PRO A 80 -16.67 -21.04 24.36
C PRO A 80 -16.96 -20.53 22.94
N ARG A 81 -15.88 -20.23 22.19
CA ARG A 81 -15.99 -19.76 20.81
C ARG A 81 -16.71 -20.84 19.99
N PRO A 82 -17.76 -20.51 19.22
CA PRO A 82 -18.27 -21.45 18.23
C PRO A 82 -17.11 -21.86 17.32
N PRO A 83 -17.03 -23.13 16.91
CA PRO A 83 -15.99 -23.59 15.99
C PRO A 83 -15.98 -22.65 14.79
N LEU A 84 -14.81 -22.12 14.42
CA LEU A 84 -14.64 -21.23 13.27
C LEU A 84 -15.34 -21.85 12.06
N ASP A 85 -16.54 -21.37 11.75
CA ASP A 85 -17.34 -21.90 10.66
C ASP A 85 -16.61 -21.64 9.33
N ARG A 86 -16.85 -22.52 8.36
CA ARG A 86 -16.15 -22.73 7.07
C ARG A 86 -16.06 -21.52 6.12
N ARG A 87 -16.36 -20.30 6.59
CA ARG A 87 -16.47 -19.05 5.80
C ARG A 87 -15.32 -18.07 5.99
N LEU A 88 -14.33 -18.38 6.83
CA LEU A 88 -13.08 -17.60 6.98
C LEU A 88 -11.97 -17.81 5.92
N PRO A 89 -12.03 -18.69 4.89
CA PRO A 89 -10.81 -19.05 4.19
C PRO A 89 -10.25 -17.94 3.29
N SER A 90 -11.05 -17.02 2.75
CA SER A 90 -10.53 -16.09 1.74
C SER A 90 -9.53 -15.06 2.28
N GLY A 91 -9.78 -14.49 3.46
CA GLY A 91 -8.88 -13.52 4.08
C GLY A 91 -7.61 -14.17 4.63
N LEU A 92 -7.78 -15.32 5.30
CA LEU A 92 -6.67 -16.10 5.83
C LEU A 92 -5.77 -16.65 4.71
N CYS A 93 -6.36 -17.16 3.62
CA CYS A 93 -5.58 -17.62 2.47
C CYS A 93 -4.87 -16.46 1.75
N GLY A 94 -5.47 -15.27 1.71
CA GLY A 94 -4.79 -14.07 1.21
C GLY A 94 -3.56 -13.72 2.05
N LEU A 95 -3.69 -13.78 3.38
CA LEU A 95 -2.57 -13.58 4.31
C LEU A 95 -1.47 -14.63 4.12
N VAL A 96 -1.83 -15.91 4.09
CA VAL A 96 -0.88 -17.02 3.93
C VAL A 96 -0.13 -16.92 2.59
N LYS A 97 -0.84 -16.60 1.52
CA LYS A 97 -0.24 -16.31 0.21
C LYS A 97 0.71 -15.13 0.30
N TRP A 98 0.28 -14.02 0.89
CA TRP A 98 1.12 -12.83 1.03
C TRP A 98 2.38 -13.11 1.86
N CYS A 99 2.26 -13.81 2.99
CA CYS A 99 3.40 -14.19 3.84
C CYS A 99 4.41 -15.04 3.06
N SER A 100 3.93 -16.02 2.31
CA SER A 100 4.77 -16.86 1.44
C SER A 100 5.60 -15.98 0.50
N ASP A 101 4.95 -15.09 -0.25
CA ASP A 101 5.64 -14.27 -1.24
C ASP A 101 6.56 -13.24 -0.60
N ALA A 102 6.12 -12.59 0.49
CA ALA A 102 6.92 -11.62 1.22
C ALA A 102 8.18 -12.27 1.81
N SER A 103 8.05 -13.48 2.37
CA SER A 103 9.19 -14.24 2.89
C SER A 103 10.11 -14.72 1.77
N ALA A 104 9.57 -15.14 0.62
CA ALA A 104 10.39 -15.47 -0.55
C ALA A 104 11.18 -14.25 -1.03
N LEU A 105 10.52 -13.10 -1.19
CA LEU A 105 11.15 -11.84 -1.57
C LEU A 105 12.23 -11.41 -0.56
N ALA A 106 11.94 -11.49 0.74
CA ALA A 106 12.89 -11.16 1.80
C ALA A 106 14.16 -12.03 1.77
N ARG A 107 14.03 -13.33 1.43
CA ARG A 107 15.17 -14.25 1.33
C ARG A 107 15.93 -14.10 0.02
N GLU A 108 15.23 -14.01 -1.09
CA GLU A 108 15.84 -14.05 -2.43
C GLU A 108 16.45 -12.72 -2.86
N LEU A 109 15.87 -11.59 -2.45
CA LEU A 109 16.33 -10.28 -2.87
C LEU A 109 17.79 -10.00 -2.45
N PRO A 110 18.20 -10.18 -1.18
CA PRO A 110 19.60 -10.01 -0.79
C PRO A 110 20.55 -10.87 -1.61
N ALA A 111 20.27 -12.16 -1.73
CA ALA A 111 21.10 -13.11 -2.48
C ALA A 111 21.22 -12.75 -3.96
N ARG A 112 20.16 -12.20 -4.57
CA ARG A 112 20.18 -11.72 -5.96
C ARG A 112 20.98 -10.44 -6.11
N LEU A 113 20.82 -9.49 -5.20
CA LEU A 113 21.58 -8.25 -5.19
C LEU A 113 23.08 -8.52 -5.03
N GLU A 114 23.47 -9.46 -4.18
CA GLU A 114 24.85 -9.92 -4.03
C GLU A 114 25.41 -10.53 -5.32
N ARG A 115 24.65 -11.41 -5.98
CA ARG A 115 25.06 -11.99 -7.28
C ARG A 115 25.23 -10.90 -8.35
N LEU A 116 24.30 -9.95 -8.39
CA LEU A 116 24.38 -8.82 -9.31
C LEU A 116 25.61 -7.97 -9.02
N ALA A 117 25.89 -7.65 -7.76
CA ALA A 117 27.07 -6.91 -7.31
C ALA A 117 28.38 -7.58 -7.76
N ALA A 118 28.47 -8.90 -7.62
CA ALA A 118 29.65 -9.67 -8.02
C ALA A 118 29.91 -9.56 -9.54
N SER A 119 28.83 -9.58 -10.35
CA SER A 119 28.91 -9.46 -11.81
C SER A 119 29.04 -8.03 -12.36
N ALA A 120 28.81 -7.02 -11.52
CA ALA A 120 28.75 -5.63 -11.97
C ALA A 120 30.15 -4.99 -12.15
N PRO A 121 30.27 -3.99 -13.05
CA PRO A 121 31.48 -3.17 -13.16
C PRO A 121 31.88 -2.52 -11.83
N PRO A 122 33.17 -2.22 -11.58
CA PRO A 122 33.63 -1.69 -10.29
C PRO A 122 32.87 -0.45 -9.78
N ARG A 123 32.45 0.45 -10.69
CA ARG A 123 31.68 1.66 -10.35
C ARG A 123 30.26 1.35 -9.87
N GLU A 124 29.65 0.30 -10.39
CA GLU A 124 28.31 -0.15 -9.97
C GLU A 124 28.40 -1.02 -8.72
N ARG A 125 29.43 -1.85 -8.63
CA ARG A 125 29.67 -2.76 -7.50
C ARG A 125 29.66 -2.03 -6.14
N ALA A 126 30.24 -0.83 -6.04
CA ALA A 126 30.21 -0.03 -4.81
C ALA A 126 28.78 0.38 -4.40
N ARG A 127 27.86 0.56 -5.35
CA ARG A 127 26.43 0.87 -5.08
C ARG A 127 25.63 -0.38 -4.73
N LEU A 128 26.05 -1.54 -5.23
CA LEU A 128 25.39 -2.83 -5.04
C LEU A 128 25.88 -3.57 -3.78
N HIS A 129 27.06 -3.23 -3.25
CA HIS A 129 27.67 -3.83 -2.06
C HIS A 129 27.17 -3.27 -0.71
N LEU A 130 26.00 -2.64 -0.69
CA LEU A 130 25.35 -2.40 0.60
C LEU A 130 24.97 -3.77 1.17
N PRO A 131 25.36 -4.15 2.40
CA PRO A 131 24.82 -5.36 2.99
C PRO A 131 23.32 -5.15 3.23
N TRP A 132 22.46 -6.14 2.95
CA TRP A 132 21.01 -6.01 3.09
C TRP A 132 20.49 -6.92 4.18
N SER A 133 19.57 -6.43 5.01
CA SER A 133 18.68 -7.25 5.80
C SER A 133 17.23 -6.94 5.42
N ALA A 134 16.44 -7.98 5.15
CA ALA A 134 15.04 -7.84 4.79
C ALA A 134 14.17 -8.60 5.80
N HIS A 135 13.24 -7.90 6.45
CA HIS A 135 12.30 -8.46 7.40
C HIS A 135 10.89 -8.43 6.82
N VAL A 136 10.09 -9.46 7.08
CA VAL A 136 8.67 -9.43 6.75
C VAL A 136 7.94 -8.81 7.93
N VAL A 137 7.21 -7.73 7.72
CA VAL A 137 6.50 -7.00 8.77
C VAL A 137 5.00 -7.15 8.57
N ILE A 138 4.31 -7.64 9.60
CA ILE A 138 2.85 -7.69 9.57
C ILE A 138 2.31 -6.80 10.69
N SER A 139 1.56 -5.79 10.27
CA SER A 139 0.71 -4.99 11.16
C SER A 139 -0.68 -5.61 11.15
N THR A 140 -1.19 -6.02 12.31
CA THR A 140 -2.49 -6.69 12.40
C THR A 140 -3.22 -6.37 13.68
N ASN A 141 -4.56 -6.44 13.64
CA ASN A 141 -5.40 -6.45 14.84
C ASN A 141 -5.66 -7.87 15.39
N LEU A 142 -5.10 -8.90 14.74
CA LEU A 142 -5.15 -10.28 15.23
C LEU A 142 -4.06 -10.54 16.29
N PRO A 143 -4.28 -11.49 17.20
CA PRO A 143 -3.22 -12.01 18.06
C PRO A 143 -2.05 -12.52 17.21
N ALA A 144 -0.82 -12.17 17.59
CA ALA A 144 0.38 -12.60 16.87
C ALA A 144 0.46 -14.14 16.75
N ALA A 145 0.01 -14.88 17.76
CA ALA A 145 -0.05 -16.35 17.73
C ALA A 145 -0.93 -16.89 16.58
N THR A 146 -2.05 -16.22 16.28
CA THR A 146 -2.94 -16.60 15.17
C THR A 146 -2.25 -16.41 13.82
N VAL A 147 -1.55 -15.29 13.64
CA VAL A 147 -0.84 -15.06 12.38
C VAL A 147 0.40 -15.96 12.26
N ARG A 148 1.15 -16.20 13.35
CA ARG A 148 2.29 -17.13 13.36
C ARG A 148 1.89 -18.57 13.00
N ALA A 149 0.71 -19.02 13.43
CA ALA A 149 0.22 -20.36 13.07
C ALA A 149 0.01 -20.51 11.55
N GLU A 150 -0.33 -19.43 10.87
CA GLU A 150 -0.62 -19.42 9.42
C GLU A 150 0.60 -18.99 8.59
N CYS A 151 1.49 -18.19 9.18
CA CYS A 151 2.73 -17.70 8.60
C CYS A 151 3.91 -18.11 9.50
N PRO A 152 4.38 -19.37 9.41
CA PRO A 152 5.38 -19.93 10.33
C PRO A 152 6.82 -19.51 10.00
N GLN A 153 7.03 -18.52 9.13
CA GLN A 153 8.36 -18.13 8.70
C GLN A 153 9.11 -17.35 9.81
N ASP A 154 10.34 -17.75 10.09
CA ASP A 154 11.15 -17.21 11.20
C ASP A 154 11.53 -15.73 11.01
N ASN A 155 11.44 -15.20 9.78
CA ASN A 155 11.78 -13.84 9.44
C ASN A 155 10.60 -12.85 9.54
N ILE A 156 9.49 -13.25 10.17
CA ILE A 156 8.31 -12.40 10.36
C ILE A 156 8.38 -11.65 11.69
N VAL A 157 8.40 -10.34 11.58
CA VAL A 157 8.30 -9.38 12.69
C VAL A 157 6.86 -8.89 12.79
N PHE A 158 6.24 -9.13 13.94
CA PHE A 158 4.92 -8.59 14.24
C PHE A 158 5.08 -7.22 14.86
N VAL A 159 4.45 -6.22 14.25
CA VAL A 159 4.41 -4.87 14.82
C VAL A 159 3.06 -4.68 15.45
N ALA A 160 3.05 -4.57 16.77
CA ALA A 160 1.89 -4.08 17.50
C ALA A 160 1.58 -2.66 17.01
N LEU A 161 0.37 -2.45 16.55
CA LEU A 161 -0.11 -1.11 16.25
C LEU A 161 -0.17 -0.32 17.55
N GLY A 162 0.41 0.88 17.55
CA GLY A 162 0.30 1.77 18.70
C GLY A 162 -1.16 2.05 19.02
N GLU A 163 -1.55 1.91 20.31
CA GLU A 163 -2.93 2.09 20.76
C GLU A 163 -3.49 3.46 20.35
N GLU A 164 -2.63 4.50 20.36
CA GLU A 164 -3.03 5.83 19.94
C GLU A 164 -3.46 5.86 18.47
N LEU A 165 -2.70 5.27 17.55
CA LEU A 165 -3.03 5.26 16.13
C LEU A 165 -4.32 4.48 15.87
N VAL A 166 -4.51 3.33 16.53
CA VAL A 166 -5.74 2.53 16.43
C VAL A 166 -6.94 3.34 16.90
N ARG A 167 -6.81 3.99 18.06
CA ARG A 167 -7.85 4.86 18.61
C ARG A 167 -8.16 6.01 17.66
N LEU A 168 -7.15 6.71 17.14
CA LEU A 168 -7.32 7.83 16.22
C LEU A 168 -7.97 7.41 14.90
N ALA A 169 -7.50 6.32 14.29
CA ALA A 169 -8.05 5.81 13.04
C ALA A 169 -9.53 5.45 13.17
N ARG A 170 -9.92 4.82 14.29
CA ARG A 170 -11.33 4.50 14.59
C ARG A 170 -12.15 5.77 14.81
N THR A 171 -11.73 6.65 15.71
CA THR A 171 -12.45 7.90 16.01
C THR A 171 -12.65 8.73 14.74
N PHE A 172 -11.61 8.86 13.92
CA PHE A 172 -11.65 9.53 12.63
C PHE A 172 -12.69 8.92 11.71
N SER A 173 -12.62 7.61 11.49
CA SER A 173 -13.50 6.96 10.53
C SER A 173 -14.98 6.99 10.95
N HIS A 174 -15.27 7.10 12.25
CA HIS A 174 -16.63 7.24 12.75
C HIS A 174 -17.21 8.65 12.67
N THR A 175 -16.37 9.69 12.61
CA THR A 175 -16.80 11.09 12.73
C THR A 175 -16.58 11.92 11.47
N ALA A 176 -15.57 11.56 10.67
CA ALA A 176 -15.09 12.35 9.56
C ALA A 176 -15.96 12.22 8.29
N PHE A 177 -16.88 11.26 8.26
CA PHE A 177 -17.67 10.97 7.07
C PHE A 177 -19.16 11.26 7.29
N ASP A 178 -19.64 12.40 6.79
CA ASP A 178 -21.07 12.59 6.52
C ASP A 178 -21.46 11.64 5.36
N ARG A 179 -21.74 10.41 5.78
CA ARG A 179 -22.09 9.25 4.97
C ARG A 179 -23.18 9.55 3.98
N GLU A 180 -24.15 10.35 4.38
CA GLU A 180 -25.34 10.59 3.59
C GLU A 180 -25.09 11.67 2.53
N ALA A 181 -24.32 12.71 2.86
CA ALA A 181 -23.89 13.70 1.88
C ALA A 181 -22.96 13.12 0.80
N ALA A 182 -21.96 12.33 1.20
CA ALA A 182 -21.01 11.73 0.27
C ALA A 182 -21.66 10.68 -0.64
N LEU A 183 -22.52 9.81 -0.09
CA LEU A 183 -23.25 8.82 -0.89
C LEU A 183 -24.24 9.49 -1.85
N ARG A 184 -24.98 10.51 -1.41
CA ARG A 184 -25.88 11.28 -2.29
C ARG A 184 -25.14 12.01 -3.40
N HIS A 185 -23.99 12.62 -3.09
CA HIS A 185 -23.16 13.25 -4.10
C HIS A 185 -22.67 12.23 -5.14
N PHE A 186 -22.10 11.11 -4.69
CA PHE A 186 -21.63 10.05 -5.58
C PHE A 186 -22.76 9.44 -6.43
N GLN A 187 -23.94 9.18 -5.84
CA GLN A 187 -25.12 8.68 -6.54
C GLN A 187 -25.62 9.66 -7.62
N ARG A 188 -25.54 10.98 -7.36
CA ARG A 188 -25.96 12.02 -8.31
C ARG A 188 -24.99 12.16 -9.48
N GLU A 189 -23.69 12.13 -9.21
CA GLU A 189 -22.65 12.32 -10.24
C GLU A 189 -22.40 11.04 -11.06
N HIS A 190 -22.54 9.86 -10.44
CA HIS A 190 -22.17 8.58 -11.05
C HIS A 190 -23.36 7.66 -11.32
N ARG A 191 -24.54 8.22 -11.62
CA ARG A 191 -25.82 7.53 -11.91
C ARG A 191 -25.63 6.26 -12.76
N GLY A 192 -25.46 5.11 -12.09
CA GLY A 192 -25.34 3.79 -12.71
C GLY A 192 -24.01 3.03 -12.52
N ARG A 193 -22.94 3.64 -11.96
CA ARG A 193 -21.63 2.96 -11.78
C ARG A 193 -21.33 2.48 -10.35
N LEU A 194 -22.30 2.55 -9.44
CA LEU A 194 -22.14 2.16 -8.02
C LEU A 194 -21.65 0.72 -7.81
N ASN A 195 -21.95 -0.18 -8.75
CA ASN A 195 -21.57 -1.59 -8.66
C ASN A 195 -20.08 -1.84 -8.94
N GLU A 196 -19.37 -0.88 -9.57
CA GLU A 196 -17.97 -1.06 -9.97
C GLU A 196 -16.94 -0.48 -8.98
N LEU A 197 -17.34 0.46 -8.12
CA LEU A 197 -16.41 1.25 -7.29
C LEU A 197 -16.43 0.96 -5.78
N GLY A 198 -17.03 -0.14 -5.33
CA GLY A 198 -16.92 -0.58 -3.93
C GLY A 198 -17.64 0.30 -2.89
N TYR A 199 -18.44 1.28 -3.32
CA TYR A 199 -19.30 2.10 -2.44
C TYR A 199 -20.49 1.34 -1.84
N ALA A 200 -20.62 0.04 -2.14
CA ALA A 200 -21.67 -0.82 -1.58
C ALA A 200 -21.48 -1.12 -0.08
N LEU A 201 -20.31 -0.81 0.51
CA LEU A 201 -20.13 -0.87 1.96
C LEU A 201 -20.80 0.36 2.60
N GLY A 202 -22.06 0.22 2.99
CA GLY A 202 -22.73 1.18 3.85
C GLY A 202 -22.36 0.97 5.33
N GLY A 203 -22.24 2.05 6.10
CA GLY A 203 -22.33 2.01 7.57
C GLY A 203 -21.05 1.64 8.30
N PRO A 204 -21.14 1.00 9.49
CA PRO A 204 -20.00 0.67 10.34
C PRO A 204 -18.87 -0.07 9.61
N ALA A 205 -19.22 -0.91 8.63
CA ALA A 205 -18.24 -1.64 7.82
C ALA A 205 -17.33 -0.71 7.00
N ARG A 206 -17.82 0.46 6.57
CA ARG A 206 -17.01 1.45 5.86
C ARG A 206 -16.06 2.19 6.80
N ALA A 207 -16.56 2.62 7.96
CA ALA A 207 -15.72 3.25 8.98
C ALA A 207 -14.59 2.30 9.42
N GLU A 208 -14.90 1.02 9.63
CA GLU A 208 -13.89 0.00 9.93
C GLU A 208 -12.90 -0.22 8.77
N TYR A 209 -13.37 -0.16 7.53
CA TYR A 209 -12.50 -0.24 6.35
C TYR A 209 -11.54 0.96 6.28
N ASP A 210 -12.06 2.18 6.39
CA ASP A 210 -11.26 3.41 6.33
C ASP A 210 -10.28 3.48 7.52
N ALA A 211 -10.69 3.01 8.71
CA ALA A 211 -9.79 2.86 9.86
C ALA A 211 -8.66 1.88 9.55
N GLY A 212 -8.99 0.70 8.99
CA GLY A 212 -8.00 -0.27 8.54
C GLY A 212 -7.01 0.32 7.53
N MET A 213 -7.49 1.12 6.58
CA MET A 213 -6.62 1.79 5.60
C MET A 213 -5.72 2.85 6.25
N LEU A 214 -6.23 3.60 7.24
CA LEU A 214 -5.43 4.59 7.98
C LEU A 214 -4.30 3.97 8.81
N LEU A 215 -4.43 2.71 9.24
CA LEU A 215 -3.39 2.03 10.02
C LEU A 215 -2.11 1.78 9.23
N LYS A 216 -2.16 1.85 7.89
CA LYS A 216 -0.95 1.90 7.04
C LYS A 216 -0.02 3.06 7.43
N TRP A 217 -0.54 4.10 8.08
CA TRP A 217 0.26 5.20 8.60
C TRP A 217 1.33 4.75 9.60
N ALA A 218 1.12 3.63 10.31
CA ALA A 218 2.11 3.04 11.21
C ALA A 218 3.47 2.80 10.54
N PHE A 219 3.47 2.48 9.24
CA PHE A 219 4.68 2.21 8.48
C PHE A 219 5.58 3.43 8.33
N VAL A 220 5.03 4.64 8.40
CA VAL A 220 5.80 5.89 8.38
C VAL A 220 6.64 6.04 9.66
N GLY A 221 6.20 5.45 10.78
CA GLY A 221 6.90 5.50 12.07
C GLY A 221 7.94 4.39 12.29
N LEU A 222 8.15 3.48 11.32
CA LEU A 222 9.07 2.34 11.48
C LEU A 222 10.55 2.73 11.25
N THR A 223 11.05 3.70 11.99
CA THR A 223 12.41 4.28 11.84
C THR A 223 13.55 3.31 12.18
N GLN A 224 13.25 2.12 12.70
CA GLN A 224 14.19 1.01 12.78
C GLN A 224 14.51 0.37 11.41
N TYR A 225 13.81 0.77 10.34
CA TYR A 225 14.09 0.38 8.97
C TYR A 225 14.45 1.61 8.13
N ASP A 226 15.27 1.39 7.11
CA ASP A 226 15.65 2.44 6.15
C ASP A 226 14.59 2.58 5.06
N LEU A 227 13.94 1.46 4.72
CA LEU A 227 12.86 1.40 3.75
C LEU A 227 11.77 0.43 4.22
N VAL A 228 10.53 0.76 3.88
CA VAL A 228 9.37 -0.10 4.04
C VAL A 228 8.68 -0.23 2.68
N LEU A 229 8.71 -1.43 2.09
CA LEU A 229 7.82 -1.79 0.99
C LEU A 229 6.49 -2.23 1.58
N HIS A 230 5.50 -1.34 1.61
CA HIS A 230 4.14 -1.71 1.95
C HIS A 230 3.41 -2.27 0.74
N THR A 231 2.66 -3.36 0.94
CA THR A 231 1.67 -3.86 -0.02
C THR A 231 0.36 -4.27 0.66
N ASP A 232 -0.75 -4.12 -0.06
CA ASP A 232 -2.02 -4.73 0.31
C ASP A 232 -1.93 -6.26 0.20
N LEU A 233 -2.75 -6.96 0.98
CA LEU A 233 -2.80 -8.43 0.93
C LEU A 233 -3.27 -8.98 -0.42
N ASP A 234 -3.89 -8.15 -1.25
CA ASP A 234 -4.31 -8.48 -2.61
C ASP A 234 -3.32 -8.07 -3.70
N VAL A 235 -2.11 -7.73 -3.30
CA VAL A 235 -0.97 -7.60 -4.18
C VAL A 235 -0.32 -8.96 -4.41
N ASP A 236 0.07 -9.19 -5.65
CA ASP A 236 0.96 -10.26 -6.02
C ASP A 236 2.43 -9.85 -5.98
N LEU A 237 3.12 -10.34 -4.94
CA LEU A 237 4.57 -10.23 -4.79
C LEU A 237 5.29 -11.40 -5.48
N GLY A 238 4.64 -12.55 -5.69
CA GLY A 238 5.23 -13.78 -6.24
C GLY A 238 5.40 -13.78 -7.77
N LEU A 239 4.45 -13.22 -8.52
CA LEU A 239 4.64 -12.93 -9.96
C LEU A 239 5.60 -11.76 -10.21
N ALA A 240 5.78 -10.92 -9.20
CA ALA A 240 6.83 -9.91 -9.12
C ALA A 240 8.07 -10.44 -8.37
N GLY A 241 8.20 -11.77 -8.22
CA GLY A 241 9.35 -12.40 -7.59
C GLY A 241 10.61 -11.77 -8.17
N ALA A 242 11.59 -11.48 -7.33
CA ALA A 242 12.75 -10.66 -7.66
C ALA A 242 13.48 -11.24 -8.89
N THR A 243 13.02 -10.97 -10.10
CA THR A 243 13.73 -11.35 -11.30
C THR A 243 15.06 -10.61 -11.24
N ASP A 244 16.08 -11.11 -11.93
CA ASP A 244 17.35 -10.38 -11.94
C ASP A 244 17.17 -8.98 -12.57
N ALA A 245 16.16 -8.79 -13.42
CA ALA A 245 15.75 -7.47 -13.90
C ALA A 245 15.21 -6.59 -12.77
N GLN A 246 14.26 -7.08 -11.97
CA GLN A 246 13.68 -6.32 -10.87
C GLN A 246 14.69 -6.05 -9.75
N ALA A 247 15.53 -7.04 -9.41
CA ALA A 247 16.64 -6.85 -8.47
C ALA A 247 17.62 -5.79 -8.97
N ARG A 248 17.97 -5.77 -10.27
CA ARG A 248 18.81 -4.69 -10.86
C ARG A 248 18.19 -3.31 -10.72
N VAL A 249 16.88 -3.20 -10.95
CA VAL A 249 16.16 -1.93 -10.79
C VAL A 249 16.21 -1.47 -9.34
N TRP A 250 15.91 -2.35 -8.39
CA TRP A 250 16.00 -2.04 -6.96
C TRP A 250 17.40 -1.58 -6.57
N ALA A 251 18.41 -2.28 -7.06
CA ALA A 251 19.80 -1.96 -6.76
C ALA A 251 20.26 -0.61 -7.36
N THR A 252 19.64 -0.19 -8.46
CA THR A 252 19.93 1.08 -9.14
C THR A 252 19.15 2.25 -8.53
N GLU A 253 17.88 2.03 -8.17
CA GLU A 253 16.96 3.10 -7.75
C GLU A 253 16.96 3.34 -6.23
N LEU A 254 17.28 2.34 -5.41
CA LEU A 254 17.23 2.49 -3.95
C LEU A 254 18.35 3.38 -3.37
N PRO A 255 19.62 3.27 -3.77
CA PRO A 255 20.66 4.15 -3.22
C PRO A 255 20.36 5.64 -3.49
N PRO A 256 20.05 6.08 -4.72
CA PRO A 256 19.66 7.47 -4.96
C PRO A 256 18.41 7.87 -4.19
N LEU A 257 17.43 6.97 -4.03
CA LEU A 257 16.25 7.25 -3.21
C LEU A 257 16.60 7.51 -1.74
N LEU A 258 17.49 6.71 -1.16
CA LEU A 258 17.92 6.86 0.22
C LEU A 258 18.64 8.19 0.46
N GLU A 259 19.34 8.70 -0.54
CA GLU A 259 20.01 10.01 -0.53
C GLU A 259 19.08 11.18 -0.89
N SER A 260 17.92 10.88 -1.48
CA SER A 260 16.98 11.89 -1.97
C SER A 260 16.13 12.53 -0.85
N ARG A 261 15.31 13.52 -1.17
CA ARG A 261 14.34 14.09 -0.19
C ARG A 261 13.03 13.31 -0.17
N GLU A 262 12.84 12.44 -1.14
CA GLU A 262 11.66 11.65 -1.35
C GLU A 262 11.52 10.63 -0.22
N ARG A 263 10.32 10.57 0.35
CA ARG A 263 9.97 9.70 1.49
C ARG A 263 8.86 8.74 1.15
N LEU A 264 8.17 8.98 0.04
CA LEU A 264 7.13 8.11 -0.49
C LEU A 264 7.30 7.98 -2.00
N ILE A 265 7.30 6.74 -2.46
CA ILE A 265 7.10 6.39 -3.85
C ILE A 265 5.82 5.59 -3.97
N ALA A 266 4.94 6.02 -4.88
CA ALA A 266 3.68 5.35 -5.14
C ALA A 266 3.32 5.42 -6.62
N SER A 267 2.53 4.45 -7.10
CA SER A 267 1.95 4.51 -8.44
C SER A 267 0.72 5.43 -8.47
N LEU A 268 0.32 5.87 -9.66
CA LEU A 268 -0.89 6.66 -9.83
C LEU A 268 -2.14 5.80 -9.69
N ASP A 269 -3.18 6.39 -9.09
CA ASP A 269 -4.51 5.78 -9.04
C ASP A 269 -5.46 6.46 -10.05
N GLY A 270 -6.42 5.69 -10.56
CA GLY A 270 -7.44 6.24 -11.47
C GLY A 270 -8.48 7.11 -10.74
N SER A 271 -8.71 6.83 -9.46
CA SER A 271 -9.66 7.53 -8.61
C SER A 271 -8.98 8.54 -7.70
N GLY A 272 -8.00 8.10 -6.90
CA GLY A 272 -7.19 8.94 -6.02
C GLY A 272 -5.96 9.52 -6.72
N LEU A 273 -5.13 10.24 -5.96
CA LEU A 273 -3.88 10.81 -6.46
C LEU A 273 -2.76 9.76 -6.54
N ILE A 274 -2.77 8.78 -5.64
CA ILE A 274 -1.83 7.67 -5.59
C ILE A 274 -2.57 6.38 -5.26
N ASN A 275 -2.00 5.25 -5.68
CA ASN A 275 -2.51 3.94 -5.28
C ASN A 275 -1.97 3.58 -3.89
N GLY A 276 -2.86 3.35 -2.93
CA GLY A 276 -2.50 3.01 -1.56
C GLY A 276 -2.05 1.56 -1.33
N GLY A 277 -2.16 0.70 -2.36
CA GLY A 277 -1.94 -0.73 -2.21
C GLY A 277 -0.51 -1.19 -2.48
N ALA A 278 0.37 -0.35 -3.01
CA ALA A 278 1.80 -0.61 -3.04
C ALA A 278 2.58 0.70 -2.90
N LEU A 279 3.31 0.81 -1.79
CA LEU A 279 4.02 2.02 -1.41
C LEU A 279 5.45 1.64 -1.04
N LEU A 280 6.43 2.41 -1.49
CA LEU A 280 7.77 2.37 -0.93
C LEU A 280 7.98 3.61 -0.06
N ILE A 281 8.20 3.40 1.22
CA ILE A 281 8.23 4.44 2.25
C ILE A 281 9.65 4.49 2.83
N ARG A 282 10.20 5.70 2.99
CA ARG A 282 11.33 5.96 3.88
C ARG A 282 10.77 6.47 5.21
N PRO A 283 10.80 5.65 6.28
CA PRO A 283 10.21 6.02 7.56
C PRO A 283 10.79 7.34 8.11
N SER A 284 9.98 8.08 8.85
CA SER A 284 10.36 9.34 9.50
C SER A 284 9.46 9.59 10.70
N GLN A 285 10.07 9.76 11.87
CA GLN A 285 9.34 10.07 13.10
C GLN A 285 8.59 11.40 12.99
N ARG A 286 9.20 12.40 12.34
CA ARG A 286 8.58 13.70 12.07
C ARG A 286 7.34 13.56 11.21
N LEU A 287 7.45 12.89 10.05
CA LEU A 287 6.29 12.68 9.17
C LEU A 287 5.19 11.91 9.90
N TYR A 288 5.56 10.86 10.63
CA TYR A 288 4.62 10.06 11.40
C TYR A 288 3.85 10.93 12.42
N ALA A 289 4.55 11.76 13.19
CA ALA A 289 3.97 12.69 14.14
C ALA A 289 3.06 13.74 13.47
N ASP A 290 3.45 14.28 12.31
CA ASP A 290 2.66 15.24 11.54
C ASP A 290 1.35 14.62 11.03
N GLY A 291 1.37 13.36 10.60
CA GLY A 291 0.16 12.62 10.25
C GLY A 291 -0.72 12.29 11.46
N LEU A 292 -0.13 11.95 12.61
CA LEU A 292 -0.91 11.79 13.85
C LEU A 292 -1.59 13.11 14.25
N ALA A 293 -0.90 14.24 14.12
CA ALA A 293 -1.48 15.56 14.37
C ALA A 293 -2.67 15.86 13.43
N LEU A 294 -2.59 15.47 12.15
CA LEU A 294 -3.70 15.56 11.21
C LEU A 294 -4.91 14.69 11.61
N LEU A 295 -4.66 13.49 12.15
CA LEU A 295 -5.73 12.59 12.59
C LEU A 295 -6.36 13.03 13.91
N ARG A 296 -5.60 13.66 14.82
CA ARG A 296 -6.08 14.16 16.11
C ARG A 296 -7.12 15.26 16.00
N THR A 297 -7.01 16.13 15.01
CA THR A 297 -8.01 17.18 14.73
C THR A 297 -9.32 16.62 14.19
N ASN A 298 -9.31 15.37 13.71
CA ASN A 298 -10.50 14.56 13.49
C ASN A 298 -11.51 15.17 12.49
N SER A 299 -11.01 15.88 11.47
CA SER A 299 -11.85 16.60 10.51
C SER A 299 -11.51 16.21 9.07
N PHE A 300 -12.54 15.83 8.33
CA PHE A 300 -12.50 15.62 6.89
C PHE A 300 -13.69 16.28 6.23
N SER A 301 -13.44 16.93 5.11
CA SER A 301 -14.49 17.42 4.24
C SER A 301 -14.34 16.77 2.87
N PRO A 302 -15.41 16.20 2.28
CA PRO A 302 -15.34 15.71 0.90
C PRO A 302 -14.92 16.80 -0.09
N LYS A 303 -15.11 18.08 0.22
CA LYS A 303 -14.70 19.19 -0.65
C LYS A 303 -13.28 19.66 -0.37
N LEU A 304 -12.85 19.69 0.89
CA LEU A 304 -11.60 20.34 1.31
C LEU A 304 -10.56 19.39 1.93
N GLY A 305 -10.86 18.09 1.99
CA GLY A 305 -9.97 17.06 2.50
C GLY A 305 -9.79 17.12 4.01
N PHE A 306 -8.70 16.55 4.49
CA PHE A 306 -8.33 16.58 5.91
C PHE A 306 -8.10 18.03 6.35
N ASN A 307 -8.72 18.40 7.48
CA ASN A 307 -8.55 19.70 8.15
C ASN A 307 -8.74 20.89 7.22
N ALA A 308 -9.68 20.77 6.28
CA ALA A 308 -9.94 21.78 5.26
C ALA A 308 -8.66 22.25 4.52
N SER A 309 -7.70 21.34 4.31
CA SER A 309 -6.41 21.63 3.67
C SER A 309 -6.55 22.26 2.29
N GLY A 310 -7.65 21.98 1.59
CA GLY A 310 -8.01 22.59 0.32
C GLY A 310 -8.44 21.54 -0.69
N ARG A 311 -8.83 22.02 -1.87
CA ARG A 311 -9.19 21.13 -2.97
C ARG A 311 -7.96 20.56 -3.66
N PRO A 312 -8.01 19.34 -4.22
CA PRO A 312 -6.86 18.70 -4.85
C PRO A 312 -6.14 19.58 -5.88
N ALA A 313 -6.85 20.24 -6.81
CA ALA A 313 -6.19 21.03 -7.86
C ALA A 313 -5.52 22.30 -7.32
N ALA A 314 -6.00 22.81 -6.18
CA ALA A 314 -5.44 23.98 -5.51
C ALA A 314 -4.16 23.66 -4.72
N ILE A 315 -4.08 22.46 -4.12
CA ILE A 315 -3.01 22.15 -3.15
C ILE A 315 -1.94 21.21 -3.67
N VAL A 316 -2.25 20.37 -4.67
CA VAL A 316 -1.26 19.46 -5.26
C VAL A 316 -0.31 20.28 -6.15
N PRO A 317 1.03 20.18 -5.99
CA PRO A 317 1.96 20.95 -6.81
C PRO A 317 1.76 20.72 -8.32
N LEU A 318 1.75 21.81 -9.11
CA LEU A 318 1.52 21.74 -10.58
C LEU A 318 2.46 20.78 -11.30
N GLY A 319 3.73 20.71 -10.88
CA GLY A 319 4.70 19.77 -11.46
C GLY A 319 4.31 18.31 -11.26
N LEU A 320 3.69 18.00 -10.11
CA LEU A 320 3.20 16.65 -9.81
C LEU A 320 1.87 16.37 -10.51
N GLN A 321 0.97 17.36 -10.64
CA GLN A 321 -0.26 17.21 -11.42
C GLN A 321 0.03 16.83 -12.88
N ARG A 322 1.08 17.43 -13.46
CA ARG A 322 1.51 17.21 -14.85
C ARG A 322 2.44 16.00 -15.02
N ALA A 323 2.86 15.36 -13.92
CA ALA A 323 3.73 14.21 -14.01
C ALA A 323 2.98 13.08 -14.74
N ALA A 324 3.51 12.69 -15.88
CA ALA A 324 2.99 11.58 -16.65
C ALA A 324 3.21 10.28 -15.87
N ASP A 325 2.24 9.38 -15.95
CA ASP A 325 2.37 8.00 -15.51
C ASP A 325 3.48 7.33 -16.32
N PRO A 326 4.58 6.92 -15.70
CA PRO A 326 5.65 6.25 -16.43
C PRO A 326 5.21 4.89 -17.00
N LEU A 327 4.23 4.24 -16.37
CA LEU A 327 3.64 2.96 -16.81
C LEU A 327 2.68 3.15 -17.97
N ASN A 328 2.03 4.30 -18.04
CA ASN A 328 1.11 4.65 -19.10
C ASN A 328 1.25 6.13 -19.46
N ARG A 329 2.19 6.48 -20.34
CA ARG A 329 2.47 7.89 -20.70
C ARG A 329 1.26 8.70 -21.17
N SER A 330 0.16 8.04 -21.55
CA SER A 330 -1.12 8.69 -21.88
C SER A 330 -1.93 9.14 -20.66
N ARG A 331 -1.51 8.75 -19.46
CA ARG A 331 -2.07 9.14 -18.18
C ARG A 331 -1.10 10.06 -17.45
N SER A 332 -1.67 10.93 -16.64
CA SER A 332 -0.99 11.81 -15.71
C SER A 332 -1.77 11.84 -14.40
N MET A 333 -1.19 12.40 -13.33
CA MET A 333 -1.94 12.58 -12.09
C MET A 333 -3.20 13.43 -12.33
N ARG A 334 -3.17 14.40 -13.25
CA ARG A 334 -4.32 15.23 -13.65
C ARG A 334 -5.51 14.41 -14.16
N ASP A 335 -5.26 13.18 -14.64
CA ASP A 335 -6.30 12.26 -15.08
C ASP A 335 -6.88 11.42 -13.94
N SER A 336 -6.48 11.65 -12.69
CA SER A 336 -7.19 11.11 -11.53
C SER A 336 -8.57 11.75 -11.39
N TYR A 337 -9.53 11.01 -10.85
CA TYR A 337 -10.83 11.60 -10.51
C TYR A 337 -10.67 12.76 -9.52
N ALA A 338 -9.82 12.63 -8.50
CA ALA A 338 -9.55 13.66 -7.50
C ALA A 338 -9.22 15.04 -8.13
N LEU A 339 -8.36 15.10 -9.15
CA LEU A 339 -8.01 16.36 -9.81
C LEU A 339 -9.04 16.83 -10.85
N ARG A 340 -9.78 15.92 -11.50
CA ARG A 340 -10.84 16.31 -12.44
C ARG A 340 -12.08 16.85 -11.75
N ALA A 341 -12.53 16.18 -10.68
CA ALA A 341 -13.64 16.62 -9.85
C ALA A 341 -13.25 17.78 -8.93
N ASP A 342 -11.94 17.95 -8.69
CA ASP A 342 -11.38 18.92 -7.75
C ASP A 342 -12.01 18.79 -6.35
N ASP A 343 -12.15 17.54 -5.90
CA ASP A 343 -12.65 17.20 -4.57
C ASP A 343 -12.10 15.85 -4.07
N TRP A 344 -12.44 15.53 -2.82
CA TRP A 344 -12.02 14.35 -2.09
C TRP A 344 -13.14 13.29 -2.00
N THR A 345 -13.98 13.16 -3.04
CA THR A 345 -15.14 12.25 -3.01
C THR A 345 -14.83 10.84 -3.54
N PHE A 346 -13.57 10.42 -3.58
CA PHE A 346 -13.10 9.12 -4.09
C PHE A 346 -12.82 8.08 -2.98
N VAL A 347 -12.58 6.82 -3.38
CA VAL A 347 -12.34 5.71 -2.46
C VAL A 347 -11.01 5.90 -1.74
N GLY A 348 -11.04 5.86 -0.40
CA GLY A 348 -9.84 6.06 0.42
C GLY A 348 -9.43 7.53 0.57
N ALA A 349 -10.24 8.47 0.08
CA ALA A 349 -9.97 9.90 0.25
C ALA A 349 -9.94 10.34 1.73
N ALA A 350 -10.79 9.75 2.58
CA ALA A 350 -10.75 9.93 4.03
C ALA A 350 -9.79 8.96 4.75
N ALA A 351 -8.93 8.27 4.00
CA ALA A 351 -8.02 7.26 4.51
C ALA A 351 -6.60 7.44 3.93
N ASP A 352 -5.91 6.35 3.59
CA ASP A 352 -4.54 6.35 3.05
C ASP A 352 -4.40 7.19 1.77
N GLN A 353 -5.29 7.00 0.79
CA GLN A 353 -5.19 7.69 -0.50
C GLN A 353 -5.44 9.20 -0.44
N GLY A 354 -5.99 9.73 0.67
CA GLY A 354 -6.04 11.17 0.92
C GLY A 354 -4.98 11.68 1.88
N LEU A 355 -4.72 10.94 2.96
CA LEU A 355 -3.75 11.34 3.98
C LEU A 355 -2.33 11.37 3.42
N PHE A 356 -1.93 10.35 2.66
CA PHE A 356 -0.56 10.21 2.17
C PHE A 356 -0.23 11.33 1.17
N PRO A 357 -1.02 11.62 0.12
CA PRO A 357 -0.74 12.77 -0.74
C PRO A 357 -0.72 14.10 0.01
N LEU A 358 -1.60 14.31 1.00
CA LEU A 358 -1.59 15.53 1.78
C LEU A 358 -0.27 15.70 2.56
N VAL A 359 0.19 14.66 3.26
CA VAL A 359 1.44 14.75 4.02
C VAL A 359 2.63 14.79 3.06
N PHE A 360 2.79 13.78 2.22
CA PHE A 360 3.99 13.62 1.40
C PHE A 360 4.05 14.61 0.24
N ALA A 361 2.96 14.85 -0.51
CA ALA A 361 3.03 15.72 -1.69
C ALA A 361 2.87 17.20 -1.34
N VAL A 362 1.90 17.53 -0.48
CA VAL A 362 1.51 18.92 -0.21
C VAL A 362 2.36 19.53 0.90
N ARG A 363 2.43 18.88 2.07
CA ARG A 363 3.14 19.45 3.24
C ARG A 363 4.65 19.33 3.15
N HIS A 364 5.16 18.14 2.78
CA HIS A 364 6.60 17.86 2.83
C HIS A 364 7.29 17.82 1.46
N ARG A 365 6.53 17.85 0.36
CA ARG A 365 7.07 17.75 -1.02
C ARG A 365 8.05 16.56 -1.20
N ALA A 366 7.74 15.46 -0.53
CA ALA A 366 8.51 14.23 -0.42
C ALA A 366 7.84 13.04 -1.15
N LEU A 367 6.83 13.30 -2.00
CA LEU A 367 6.23 12.28 -2.88
C LEU A 367 6.94 12.27 -4.24
N ARG A 368 7.32 11.07 -4.71
CA ARG A 368 7.69 10.77 -6.08
C ARG A 368 6.75 9.72 -6.68
N LEU A 369 6.40 9.87 -7.95
CA LEU A 369 5.66 8.82 -8.67
C LEU A 369 6.60 7.69 -9.09
N ALA A 370 6.17 6.45 -8.91
CA ALA A 370 6.90 5.26 -9.33
C ALA A 370 7.18 5.30 -10.84
N ARG A 371 8.40 4.97 -11.27
CA ARG A 371 8.71 4.82 -12.69
C ARG A 371 8.56 3.37 -13.14
N ARG A 372 8.52 3.19 -14.47
CA ARG A 372 7.98 2.04 -15.19
C ARG A 372 8.57 0.67 -14.80
N ALA A 373 9.72 0.64 -14.15
CA ALA A 373 10.41 -0.58 -13.75
C ALA A 373 10.48 -0.77 -12.22
N ASP A 374 10.07 0.23 -11.44
CA ASP A 374 10.63 0.39 -10.11
C ASP A 374 9.88 -0.47 -9.09
N PHE A 375 8.54 -0.48 -9.16
CA PHE A 375 7.70 -1.09 -8.10
C PHE A 375 6.34 -1.55 -8.64
N THR A 376 6.26 -1.96 -9.91
CA THR A 376 5.00 -2.44 -10.47
C THR A 376 4.62 -3.75 -9.81
N VAL A 377 3.57 -3.73 -9.01
CA VAL A 377 2.99 -4.94 -8.45
C VAL A 377 1.70 -5.29 -9.19
N HIS A 378 1.40 -6.58 -9.27
CA HIS A 378 0.15 -7.02 -9.85
C HIS A 378 -0.94 -6.97 -8.77
N HIS A 379 -1.88 -6.03 -8.90
CA HIS A 379 -3.07 -6.00 -8.05
C HIS A 379 -4.10 -7.00 -8.54
N PHE A 380 -4.60 -7.83 -7.64
CA PHE A 380 -5.78 -8.63 -7.90
C PHE A 380 -7.05 -7.79 -7.74
N ILE A 381 -7.56 -7.23 -8.83
CA ILE A 381 -8.77 -6.40 -8.78
C ILE A 381 -10.03 -7.27 -8.88
N GLY A 382 -10.93 -7.12 -7.89
CA GLY A 382 -12.29 -7.67 -7.93
C GLY A 382 -12.36 -9.17 -8.20
N ARG A 383 -12.96 -9.56 -9.34
CA ARG A 383 -13.15 -10.96 -9.76
C ARG A 383 -11.84 -11.68 -10.13
N LYS A 384 -10.73 -10.96 -10.25
CA LYS A 384 -9.41 -11.52 -10.54
C LYS A 384 -8.68 -12.02 -9.29
N LYS A 385 -9.24 -11.80 -8.09
CA LYS A 385 -8.67 -12.30 -6.84
C LYS A 385 -8.61 -13.83 -6.84
N PRO A 386 -7.47 -14.45 -6.45
CA PRO A 386 -7.31 -15.90 -6.51
C PRO A 386 -8.19 -16.65 -5.50
N TRP A 387 -8.63 -15.95 -4.45
CA TRP A 387 -9.65 -16.43 -3.52
C TRP A 387 -11.08 -16.04 -3.91
N SER A 388 -11.30 -15.26 -4.98
CA SER A 388 -12.66 -15.05 -5.49
C SER A 388 -13.16 -16.33 -6.16
N LYS A 389 -14.47 -16.56 -6.15
CA LYS A 389 -15.11 -17.72 -6.80
C LYS A 389 -14.74 -17.90 -8.29
N ARG A 390 -14.25 -16.85 -8.96
CA ARG A 390 -13.92 -16.80 -10.40
C ARG A 390 -12.42 -16.61 -10.71
N ALA A 391 -11.55 -16.88 -9.74
CA ALA A 391 -10.10 -16.79 -9.89
C ALA A 391 -9.58 -17.49 -11.16
N SER A 392 -9.15 -16.70 -12.12
CA SER A 392 -8.73 -17.13 -13.46
C SER A 392 -7.24 -16.89 -13.65
N CYS A 393 -6.42 -17.96 -13.62
CA CYS A 393 -5.29 -18.23 -14.52
C CYS A 393 -4.43 -19.42 -14.01
N PRO A 394 -4.13 -20.43 -14.86
CA PRO A 394 -3.32 -21.57 -14.47
C PRO A 394 -1.86 -21.17 -14.22
N ALA A 395 -1.32 -20.19 -14.96
CA ALA A 395 0.03 -19.69 -14.72
C ALA A 395 0.24 -19.19 -13.27
N TYR A 396 -0.76 -18.57 -12.67
CA TYR A 396 -0.72 -18.14 -11.27
C TYR A 396 -0.66 -19.34 -10.31
N TRP A 397 -1.57 -20.31 -10.48
CA TRP A 397 -1.58 -21.53 -9.66
C TRP A 397 -0.32 -22.37 -9.85
N ALA A 398 0.28 -22.33 -11.05
CA ALA A 398 1.53 -23.00 -11.36
C ALA A 398 2.72 -22.33 -10.67
N GLY A 399 2.77 -20.99 -10.65
CA GLY A 399 3.76 -20.23 -9.88
C GLY A 399 3.69 -20.51 -8.37
N LEU A 400 2.50 -20.79 -7.84
CA LEU A 400 2.32 -21.24 -6.45
C LEU A 400 2.66 -22.73 -6.21
N GLY A 401 3.05 -23.48 -7.25
CA GLY A 401 3.30 -24.92 -7.15
C GLY A 401 2.05 -25.75 -6.81
N LEU A 402 0.85 -25.22 -7.06
CA LEU A 402 -0.42 -25.91 -6.82
C LEU A 402 -0.85 -26.77 -8.01
N ILE A 403 -0.41 -26.37 -9.20
CA ILE A 403 -0.56 -27.13 -10.44
C ILE A 403 0.77 -27.17 -11.17
N GLU A 404 1.01 -28.21 -11.96
CA GLU A 404 2.19 -28.32 -12.82
C GLU A 404 1.76 -28.44 -14.27
N ARG A 405 2.59 -27.92 -15.18
CA ARG A 405 2.36 -28.11 -16.60
C ARG A 405 2.75 -29.54 -16.95
N ALA A 406 1.83 -30.28 -17.59
CA ALA A 406 2.14 -31.61 -18.06
C ALA A 406 3.33 -31.54 -19.06
N PRO A 407 4.24 -32.52 -19.04
CA PRO A 407 5.40 -32.51 -19.91
C PRO A 407 5.01 -32.42 -21.40
N ALA A 408 5.76 -31.65 -22.18
CA ALA A 408 5.38 -31.28 -23.55
C ALA A 408 5.47 -32.43 -24.58
N HIS A 409 5.86 -33.62 -24.15
CA HIS A 409 6.42 -34.66 -25.01
C HIS A 409 5.41 -35.30 -25.99
N ASP A 410 4.10 -35.06 -25.83
CA ASP A 410 3.07 -35.78 -26.60
C ASP A 410 2.04 -34.88 -27.32
N ARG A 411 2.36 -33.61 -27.64
CA ARG A 411 1.35 -32.70 -28.23
C ARG A 411 1.79 -31.93 -29.46
N VAL A 412 1.25 -32.35 -30.61
CA VAL A 412 1.14 -31.51 -31.81
C VAL A 412 -0.18 -30.74 -31.73
N GLY A 413 -0.12 -29.42 -31.46
CA GLY A 413 -1.26 -28.50 -31.62
C GLY A 413 -2.25 -28.32 -30.47
N GLY A 414 -2.01 -28.90 -29.28
CA GLY A 414 -2.92 -28.82 -28.13
C GLY A 414 -2.57 -27.71 -27.11
N ALA A 415 -3.58 -27.14 -26.45
CA ALA A 415 -3.38 -26.27 -25.28
C ALA A 415 -2.56 -27.00 -24.18
N PRO A 416 -1.73 -26.27 -23.40
CA PRO A 416 -0.98 -26.87 -22.29
C PRO A 416 -1.94 -27.54 -21.30
N GLU A 417 -1.71 -28.81 -20.97
CA GLU A 417 -2.40 -29.44 -19.85
C GLU A 417 -1.72 -29.08 -18.54
N TYR A 418 -2.53 -28.95 -17.51
CA TYR A 418 -2.07 -28.77 -16.16
C TYR A 418 -2.68 -29.84 -15.26
N THR A 419 -1.91 -30.34 -14.30
CA THR A 419 -2.32 -31.31 -13.28
C THR A 419 -2.13 -30.72 -11.89
N LEU A 420 -2.92 -31.16 -10.91
CA LEU A 420 -2.70 -30.76 -9.51
C LEU A 420 -1.42 -31.42 -9.00
N VAL A 421 -0.58 -30.66 -8.29
CA VAL A 421 0.58 -31.21 -7.62
C VAL A 421 0.12 -32.13 -6.48
N PRO A 422 0.62 -33.38 -6.36
CA PRO A 422 0.28 -34.28 -5.26
C PRO A 422 0.54 -33.65 -3.88
N THR A 423 -0.33 -33.91 -2.91
CA THR A 423 -0.23 -33.34 -1.55
C THR A 423 1.09 -33.68 -0.87
N GLU A 424 1.62 -34.87 -1.13
CA GLU A 424 2.88 -35.38 -0.60
C GLU A 424 4.11 -34.66 -1.17
N ARG A 425 3.97 -34.09 -2.39
CA ARG A 425 5.02 -33.35 -3.08
C ARG A 425 4.94 -31.86 -2.88
N ALA A 426 3.91 -31.36 -2.18
CA ALA A 426 3.73 -29.94 -1.98
C ALA A 426 4.69 -29.45 -0.90
N PRO A 427 5.86 -28.89 -1.24
CA PRO A 427 6.84 -28.42 -0.29
C PRO A 427 6.52 -26.95 0.04
N GLY A 428 5.22 -26.64 0.10
CA GLY A 428 4.74 -25.28 0.03
C GLY A 428 4.90 -24.56 1.36
N PRO A 429 5.23 -23.26 1.38
CA PRO A 429 5.32 -22.43 2.58
C PRO A 429 3.96 -22.15 3.25
N PHE A 430 2.91 -22.88 2.89
CA PHE A 430 1.54 -22.64 3.32
C PHE A 430 1.19 -23.54 4.51
N GLY A 431 0.64 -22.95 5.58
CA GLY A 431 0.11 -23.70 6.72
C GLY A 431 -0.97 -24.71 6.32
N SER A 432 -1.13 -25.76 7.11
CA SER A 432 -2.06 -26.88 6.85
C SER A 432 -3.53 -26.46 6.71
N ALA A 433 -3.93 -25.32 7.27
CA ALA A 433 -5.31 -24.83 7.23
C ALA A 433 -5.71 -24.22 5.87
N CYS A 434 -4.79 -23.49 5.21
CA CYS A 434 -5.09 -22.82 3.93
C CYS A 434 -4.89 -23.74 2.72
N TRP A 435 -4.03 -24.76 2.85
CA TRP A 435 -3.68 -25.65 1.75
C TRP A 435 -4.87 -26.39 1.12
N PRO A 436 -5.81 -27.01 1.88
CA PRO A 436 -6.99 -27.65 1.30
C PRO A 436 -7.89 -26.68 0.53
N TYR A 437 -7.99 -25.42 0.99
CA TYR A 437 -8.76 -24.39 0.30
C TYR A 437 -8.08 -24.00 -1.02
N LEU A 438 -6.79 -23.62 -0.99
CA LEU A 438 -6.06 -23.23 -2.19
C LEU A 438 -6.02 -24.35 -3.23
N ARG A 439 -5.81 -25.59 -2.80
CA ARG A 439 -5.86 -26.78 -3.67
C ARG A 439 -7.23 -26.96 -4.31
N ARG A 440 -8.32 -26.80 -3.56
CA ARG A 440 -9.68 -26.84 -4.10
C ARG A 440 -9.90 -25.74 -5.15
N ARG A 441 -9.43 -24.52 -4.89
CA ARG A 441 -9.53 -23.41 -5.85
C ARG A 441 -8.72 -23.66 -7.12
N ALA A 442 -7.52 -24.22 -6.99
CA ALA A 442 -6.71 -24.65 -8.12
C ALA A 442 -7.42 -25.77 -8.94
N ALA A 443 -8.06 -26.72 -8.26
CA ALA A 443 -8.85 -27.78 -8.90
C ALA A 443 -10.06 -27.20 -9.65
N ASP A 444 -10.81 -26.28 -9.04
CA ASP A 444 -11.92 -25.56 -9.67
C ASP A 444 -11.44 -24.81 -10.93
N ALA A 445 -10.29 -24.14 -10.85
CA ALA A 445 -9.69 -23.42 -11.97
C ALA A 445 -9.26 -24.36 -13.12
N LEU A 446 -8.72 -25.54 -12.79
CA LEU A 446 -8.40 -26.58 -13.78
C LEU A 446 -9.66 -27.17 -14.43
N ALA A 447 -10.72 -27.38 -13.66
CA ALA A 447 -11.99 -27.87 -14.19
C ALA A 447 -12.62 -26.85 -15.16
N ALA A 448 -12.60 -25.56 -14.80
CA ALA A 448 -13.04 -24.47 -15.67
C ALA A 448 -12.21 -24.38 -16.96
N LEU A 449 -10.89 -24.60 -16.89
CA LEU A 449 -10.02 -24.68 -18.07
C LEU A 449 -10.36 -25.85 -18.99
N ARG A 450 -10.83 -26.97 -18.44
CA ARG A 450 -11.16 -28.16 -19.21
C ARG A 450 -12.51 -28.02 -19.92
N SER A 451 -13.44 -27.25 -19.35
CA SER A 451 -14.79 -27.00 -19.89
C SER A 451 -14.79 -26.06 -21.12
N ALA A 452 -15.95 -25.88 -21.76
CA ALA A 452 -16.13 -25.01 -22.94
C ALA A 452 -15.86 -23.52 -22.68
N GLU A 453 -15.57 -23.12 -21.43
CA GLU A 453 -15.17 -21.77 -21.03
C GLU A 453 -13.73 -21.39 -21.48
N ARG A 454 -13.00 -22.31 -22.14
CA ARG A 454 -11.61 -22.11 -22.64
C ARG A 454 -11.37 -20.77 -23.34
N ARG A 455 -12.30 -20.29 -24.17
CA ARG A 455 -12.10 -19.06 -24.96
C ARG A 455 -12.14 -17.80 -24.09
N GLU A 456 -13.13 -17.69 -23.21
CA GLU A 456 -13.27 -16.55 -22.30
C GLU A 456 -12.18 -16.58 -21.23
N TYR A 457 -11.84 -17.79 -20.75
CA TYR A 457 -10.82 -18.01 -19.74
C TYR A 457 -9.40 -17.76 -20.27
N ALA A 458 -9.07 -18.17 -21.50
CA ALA A 458 -7.78 -17.86 -22.13
C ALA A 458 -7.65 -16.35 -22.40
N ALA A 459 -8.70 -15.68 -22.89
CA ALA A 459 -8.70 -14.23 -23.12
C ALA A 459 -8.49 -13.43 -21.82
N ALA A 460 -9.09 -13.86 -20.71
CA ALA A 460 -8.88 -13.25 -19.39
C ALA A 460 -7.43 -13.39 -18.89
N CYS A 461 -6.72 -14.44 -19.32
CA CYS A 461 -5.33 -14.72 -18.96
C CYS A 461 -4.28 -14.10 -19.88
N HIS A 462 -4.57 -13.94 -21.18
CA HIS A 462 -3.64 -13.38 -22.14
C HIS A 462 -3.47 -11.85 -22.04
N GLY A 463 -4.22 -11.18 -21.18
CA GLY A 463 -4.21 -9.72 -21.09
C GLY A 463 -2.95 -9.08 -20.50
N LYS A 464 -2.12 -9.76 -19.67
CA LYS A 464 -1.00 -9.11 -18.95
C LYS A 464 0.25 -9.94 -18.50
N PRO A 465 0.50 -11.23 -18.82
CA PRO A 465 1.73 -11.89 -18.33
C PRO A 465 2.87 -12.06 -19.35
N GLN A 466 2.69 -11.79 -20.66
CA GLN A 466 3.71 -12.15 -21.66
C GLN A 466 4.77 -11.07 -21.97
N ALA A 467 4.66 -9.86 -21.44
CA ALA A 467 5.62 -8.79 -21.73
C ALA A 467 6.76 -8.64 -20.69
N LEU A 468 6.87 -9.58 -19.74
CA LEU A 468 7.85 -9.55 -18.63
C LEU A 468 8.60 -10.88 -18.43
N LEU A 469 8.41 -11.85 -19.32
CA LEU A 469 9.41 -12.86 -19.66
C LEU A 469 10.13 -12.38 -20.91
#